data_AF-Q8XQ16-F1
#
_entry.id   AF-Q8XQ16-F1
#
_cell.length_a   1.000
_cell.length_b   1.000
_cell.length_c   1.000
_cell.angle_alpha   90.00
_cell.angle_beta   90.00
_cell.angle_gamma   90.00
#
_symmetry.space_group_name_H-M   'P 1'
#
loop_
_entity.id
_entity.type
_entity.pdbx_description
1 polymer ?
#
loop_
_entity_poly.entity_id
_entity_poly.type
_entity_poly.pdbx_seq_one_letter_code
_entity_poly.pdbx_strand_id
1 'polypeptide(L)'
;METTYSNDPLLLNLYRCCTAPGGWQAVLDRLCDEVGAHSAIMQAIAFADDHQGRTYWCAHDSRTDVNAYRALISDANNPRMDRRRGLPVIGRFVGDEQLFTSREDLRQQQRLQRQLADLGLGRFLGALLPIGGGRFMAMVLHRPAGNDTAFGEADQQRLAGLLPHFGQAAELSLSVHGERKLEQILSACLDRWQCGLVVCDADGRVQWMNRPAQDRIARHGALHLRDGLLHAHGDKAARLRHALMPRSIAHGRATFLTLDHAAHRLHLAVQPLTRVDGIADAGGALVMISDGNLAGEIPAAALAALFDLTEAESRLASALVQGDTLEQYAQRRGVSIGTVRYQLKQVLSKTGTNRQSELMRKVLCSAAAHAAGFQSASMH
;
A
#
# COMPACT_ATOMS: atom_id res chain seq x y z
N MET A 1 -42.70 22.96 15.94
CA MET A 1 -41.86 22.62 14.77
C MET A 1 -41.03 21.43 15.18
N GLU A 2 -41.51 20.23 14.90
CA GLU A 2 -40.69 19.02 15.00
C GLU A 2 -39.73 19.03 13.81
N THR A 3 -38.45 19.15 14.11
CA THR A 3 -37.39 19.01 13.12
C THR A 3 -37.29 17.53 12.78
N THR A 4 -38.02 17.09 11.75
CA THR A 4 -37.92 15.74 11.22
C THR A 4 -36.53 15.59 10.59
N TYR A 5 -35.57 15.05 11.33
CA TYR A 5 -34.30 14.61 10.75
C TYR A 5 -34.63 13.57 9.68
N SER A 6 -34.42 13.91 8.41
CA SER A 6 -34.50 12.95 7.30
C SER A 6 -33.37 11.94 7.47
N ASN A 7 -33.66 10.87 8.20
CA ASN A 7 -32.70 9.86 8.59
C ASN A 7 -32.63 8.81 7.48
N ASP A 8 -32.13 9.21 6.31
CA ASP A 8 -32.04 8.32 5.15
C ASP A 8 -31.04 7.18 5.45
N PRO A 9 -31.51 5.94 5.65
CA PRO A 9 -30.64 4.84 6.04
C PRO A 9 -29.61 4.51 4.97
N LEU A 10 -29.90 4.84 3.70
CA LEU A 10 -28.99 4.64 2.59
C LEU A 10 -27.78 5.59 2.70
N LEU A 11 -27.99 6.86 3.06
CA LEU A 11 -26.91 7.83 3.26
C LEU A 11 -26.01 7.45 4.44
N LEU A 12 -26.59 7.02 5.56
CA LEU A 12 -25.79 6.57 6.72
C LEU A 12 -24.92 5.37 6.37
N ASN A 13 -25.47 4.39 5.65
CA ASN A 13 -24.70 3.22 5.21
C ASN A 13 -23.64 3.58 4.16
N LEU A 14 -23.96 4.51 3.26
CA LEU A 14 -23.00 5.05 2.28
C LEU A 14 -21.78 5.67 2.98
N TYR A 15 -21.98 6.55 3.98
CA TYR A 15 -20.86 7.16 4.69
C TYR A 15 -20.08 6.17 5.56
N ARG A 16 -20.69 5.07 6.04
CA ARG A 16 -19.96 3.97 6.69
C ARG A 16 -18.99 3.26 5.75
N CYS A 17 -19.26 3.28 4.44
CA CYS A 17 -18.37 2.66 3.44
C CYS A 17 -17.00 3.34 3.36
N CYS A 18 -16.87 4.61 3.81
CA CYS A 18 -15.60 5.34 3.84
C CYS A 18 -14.54 4.65 4.72
N THR A 19 -14.96 3.97 5.79
CA THR A 19 -14.05 3.26 6.71
C THR A 19 -14.13 1.74 6.57
N ALA A 20 -15.23 1.22 5.99
CA ALA A 20 -15.48 -0.20 5.75
C ALA A 20 -15.89 -0.44 4.27
N PRO A 21 -14.93 -0.63 3.35
CA PRO A 21 -15.18 -0.64 1.91
C PRO A 21 -16.06 -1.80 1.43
N GLY A 22 -16.18 -2.89 2.20
CA GLY A 22 -17.10 -3.99 1.89
C GLY A 22 -18.59 -3.59 1.88
N GLY A 23 -18.95 -2.43 2.43
CA GLY A 23 -20.33 -1.95 2.47
C GLY A 23 -20.87 -1.43 1.13
N TRP A 24 -19.99 -1.08 0.18
CA TRP A 24 -20.41 -0.47 -1.10
C TRP A 24 -21.38 -1.34 -1.90
N GLN A 25 -21.15 -2.65 -1.93
CA GLN A 25 -22.00 -3.60 -2.66
C GLN A 25 -23.44 -3.57 -2.14
N ALA A 26 -23.62 -3.66 -0.82
CA ALA A 26 -24.94 -3.63 -0.19
C ALA A 26 -25.67 -2.28 -0.37
N VAL A 27 -24.93 -1.17 -0.40
CA VAL A 27 -25.50 0.16 -0.68
C VAL A 27 -25.99 0.24 -2.13
N LEU A 28 -25.22 -0.29 -3.08
CA LEU A 28 -25.60 -0.31 -4.50
C LEU A 28 -26.74 -1.30 -4.79
N ASP A 29 -26.80 -2.44 -4.11
CA ASP A 29 -27.95 -3.36 -4.17
C ASP A 29 -29.24 -2.66 -3.73
N ARG A 30 -29.18 -1.94 -2.61
CA ARG A 30 -30.34 -1.18 -2.11
C ARG A 30 -30.72 -0.04 -3.05
N LEU A 31 -29.74 0.65 -3.64
CA LEU A 31 -30.00 1.66 -4.66
C LEU A 31 -30.74 1.05 -5.85
N CYS A 32 -30.28 -0.11 -6.34
CA CYS A 32 -30.95 -0.83 -7.41
C CYS A 32 -32.41 -1.14 -7.07
N ASP A 33 -32.70 -1.58 -5.84
CA ASP A 33 -34.06 -1.88 -5.40
C ASP A 33 -34.94 -0.63 -5.28
N GLU A 34 -34.39 0.50 -4.81
CA GLU A 34 -35.13 1.76 -4.65
C GLU A 34 -35.54 2.39 -6.00
N VAL A 35 -34.72 2.25 -7.06
CA VAL A 35 -34.98 2.86 -8.39
C VAL A 35 -35.33 1.85 -9.48
N GLY A 36 -35.46 0.57 -9.11
CA GLY A 36 -35.73 -0.55 -10.01
C GLY A 36 -34.62 -0.81 -11.04
N ALA A 37 -33.37 -0.47 -10.75
CA ALA A 37 -32.24 -0.83 -11.61
C ALA A 37 -31.90 -2.32 -11.45
N HIS A 38 -31.40 -2.92 -12.53
CA HIS A 38 -30.84 -4.27 -12.49
C HIS A 38 -29.37 -4.27 -12.07
N SER A 39 -28.65 -3.20 -12.42
CA SER A 39 -27.22 -3.02 -12.16
C SER A 39 -26.95 -1.58 -11.77
N ALA A 40 -26.04 -1.38 -10.83
CA ALA A 40 -25.48 -0.10 -10.41
C ALA A 40 -23.96 -0.23 -10.21
N ILE A 41 -23.21 0.58 -10.93
CA ILE A 41 -21.75 0.63 -10.90
C ILE A 41 -21.31 2.05 -10.59
N MET A 42 -20.40 2.19 -9.64
CA MET A 42 -19.68 3.42 -9.32
C MET A 42 -18.24 3.30 -9.77
N GLN A 43 -17.72 4.30 -10.47
CA GLN A 43 -16.37 4.27 -11.03
C GLN A 43 -15.66 5.60 -10.85
N ALA A 44 -14.41 5.57 -10.37
CA ALA A 44 -13.55 6.73 -10.39
C ALA A 44 -12.70 6.72 -11.66
N ILE A 45 -12.79 7.80 -12.42
CA ILE A 45 -12.24 7.93 -13.78
C ILE A 45 -11.24 9.09 -13.80
N ALA A 46 -10.10 8.86 -14.45
CA ALA A 46 -9.19 9.92 -14.87
C ALA A 46 -9.13 9.93 -16.40
N PHE A 47 -9.24 11.11 -17.02
CA PHE A 47 -9.09 11.22 -18.47
C PHE A 47 -7.62 11.40 -18.83
N ALA A 48 -7.15 10.61 -19.79
CA ALA A 48 -5.82 10.77 -20.38
C ALA A 48 -5.84 11.82 -21.50
N ASP A 49 -4.65 12.17 -22.00
CA ASP A 49 -4.49 13.18 -23.07
C ASP A 49 -5.23 12.78 -24.35
N ASP A 50 -5.39 11.48 -24.60
CA ASP A 50 -6.14 10.87 -25.71
C ASP A 50 -7.67 11.01 -25.59
N HIS A 51 -8.14 11.73 -24.58
CA HIS A 51 -9.55 12.00 -24.28
C HIS A 51 -10.33 10.80 -23.73
N GLN A 52 -9.67 9.66 -23.51
CA GLN A 52 -10.30 8.46 -22.97
C GLN A 52 -10.20 8.42 -21.45
N GLY A 53 -11.32 8.07 -20.83
CA GLY A 53 -11.43 7.80 -19.40
C GLY A 53 -10.79 6.46 -19.07
N ARG A 54 -10.05 6.42 -17.95
CA ARG A 54 -9.50 5.19 -17.37
C ARG A 54 -9.99 5.04 -15.95
N THR A 55 -10.59 3.89 -15.67
CA THR A 55 -11.10 3.53 -14.36
C THR A 55 -9.95 3.14 -13.45
N TYR A 56 -9.77 3.85 -12.34
CA TYR A 56 -8.76 3.50 -11.32
C TYR A 56 -9.36 3.00 -10.01
N TRP A 57 -10.68 3.12 -9.86
CA TRP A 57 -11.45 2.54 -8.75
C TRP A 57 -12.86 2.21 -9.22
N CYS A 58 -13.46 1.16 -8.66
CA CYS A 58 -14.81 0.74 -8.99
C CYS A 58 -15.46 0.06 -7.79
N ALA A 59 -16.76 0.28 -7.63
CA ALA A 59 -17.65 -0.52 -6.80
C ALA A 59 -18.89 -0.89 -7.62
N HIS A 60 -19.52 -2.01 -7.32
CA HIS A 60 -20.70 -2.48 -8.03
C HIS A 60 -21.62 -3.24 -7.09
N ASP A 61 -22.89 -3.36 -7.49
CA ASP A 61 -23.89 -4.21 -6.84
C ASP A 61 -23.54 -5.72 -6.96
N SER A 62 -24.30 -6.57 -6.27
CA SER A 62 -24.07 -8.02 -6.24
C SER A 62 -24.52 -8.78 -7.49
N ARG A 63 -25.35 -8.16 -8.34
CA ARG A 63 -25.99 -8.76 -9.51
C ARG A 63 -25.12 -8.61 -10.76
N THR A 64 -24.27 -7.58 -10.79
CA THR A 64 -23.37 -7.30 -11.91
C THR A 64 -22.12 -8.19 -11.87
N ASP A 65 -21.93 -9.02 -12.92
CA ASP A 65 -20.64 -9.67 -13.18
C ASP A 65 -19.65 -8.66 -13.79
N VAL A 66 -18.88 -8.00 -12.93
CA VAL A 66 -17.93 -6.97 -13.36
C VAL A 66 -16.76 -7.55 -14.17
N ASN A 67 -16.44 -8.83 -14.00
CA ASN A 67 -15.33 -9.47 -14.73
C ASN A 67 -15.75 -9.74 -16.17
N ALA A 68 -16.94 -10.32 -16.36
CA ALA A 68 -17.52 -10.49 -17.69
C ALA A 68 -17.74 -9.13 -18.38
N TYR A 69 -18.24 -8.12 -17.63
CA TYR A 69 -18.39 -6.76 -18.12
C TYR A 69 -17.08 -6.19 -18.66
N ARG A 70 -15.99 -6.22 -17.88
CA ARG A 70 -14.69 -5.66 -18.28
C ARG A 70 -14.00 -6.44 -19.39
N ALA A 71 -14.22 -7.76 -19.46
CA ALA A 71 -13.69 -8.59 -20.53
C ALA A 71 -14.33 -8.25 -21.89
N LEU A 72 -15.63 -7.94 -21.89
CA LEU A 72 -16.37 -7.61 -23.10
C LEU A 72 -16.27 -6.12 -23.48
N ILE A 73 -16.32 -5.25 -22.49
CA ILE A 73 -16.35 -3.79 -22.61
C ILE A 73 -15.23 -3.21 -21.74
N SER A 74 -14.07 -2.96 -22.36
CA SER A 74 -12.94 -2.32 -21.72
C SER A 74 -13.08 -0.80 -21.74
N ASP A 75 -12.40 -0.11 -20.81
CA ASP A 75 -12.39 1.36 -20.79
C ASP A 75 -12.01 1.97 -22.15
N ALA A 76 -11.03 1.36 -22.85
CA ALA A 76 -10.55 1.83 -24.15
C ALA A 76 -11.52 1.60 -25.30
N ASN A 77 -12.44 0.63 -25.20
CA ASN A 77 -13.41 0.31 -26.25
C ASN A 77 -14.83 0.82 -25.94
N ASN A 78 -15.05 1.37 -24.75
CA ASN A 78 -16.33 1.90 -24.31
C ASN A 78 -16.51 3.35 -24.81
N PRO A 79 -17.40 3.61 -25.78
CA PRO A 79 -17.57 4.96 -26.32
C PRO A 79 -18.12 5.95 -25.28
N ARG A 80 -18.72 5.50 -24.17
CA ARG A 80 -19.14 6.39 -23.07
C ARG A 80 -17.95 6.99 -22.30
N MET A 81 -16.75 6.42 -22.45
CA MET A 81 -15.52 6.90 -21.80
C MET A 81 -14.81 8.03 -22.55
N ASP A 82 -15.36 8.52 -23.66
CA ASP A 82 -14.86 9.72 -24.34
C ASP A 82 -15.29 10.99 -23.57
N ARG A 83 -14.31 11.77 -23.09
CA ARG A 83 -14.59 13.01 -22.33
C ARG A 83 -15.45 14.02 -23.10
N ARG A 84 -15.42 13.98 -24.44
CA ARG A 84 -16.23 14.86 -25.29
C ARG A 84 -17.73 14.59 -25.16
N ARG A 85 -18.12 13.37 -24.77
CA ARG A 85 -19.51 12.98 -24.50
C ARG A 85 -19.91 13.24 -23.05
N GLY A 86 -19.03 12.94 -22.10
CA GLY A 86 -19.35 13.01 -20.67
C GLY A 86 -19.27 14.42 -20.05
N LEU A 87 -18.32 15.27 -20.48
CA LEU A 87 -18.13 16.60 -19.87
C LEU A 87 -19.30 17.57 -20.09
N PRO A 88 -19.97 17.62 -21.27
CA PRO A 88 -21.10 18.52 -21.48
C PRO A 88 -22.32 18.26 -20.58
N VAL A 89 -22.42 17.06 -19.99
CA VAL A 89 -23.58 16.59 -19.19
C VAL A 89 -23.25 16.40 -17.71
N ILE A 90 -22.13 16.97 -17.25
CA ILE A 90 -21.63 16.80 -15.89
C ILE A 90 -22.66 17.22 -14.82
N GLY A 91 -22.72 16.47 -13.72
CA GLY A 91 -23.63 16.71 -12.60
C GLY A 91 -25.09 16.34 -12.87
N ARG A 92 -25.39 15.69 -14.00
CA ARG A 92 -26.75 15.26 -14.37
C ARG A 92 -26.77 13.79 -14.76
N PHE A 93 -27.87 13.12 -14.48
CA PHE A 93 -28.14 11.80 -15.04
C PHE A 93 -28.63 11.94 -16.48
N VAL A 94 -28.02 11.17 -17.37
CA VAL A 94 -28.34 11.15 -18.79
C VAL A 94 -28.39 9.73 -19.33
N GLY A 95 -29.25 9.52 -20.31
CA GLY A 95 -29.32 8.28 -21.10
C GLY A 95 -28.43 8.34 -22.34
N ASP A 96 -28.34 7.22 -23.06
CA ASP A 96 -27.55 7.16 -24.30
C ASP A 96 -28.01 8.16 -25.35
N GLU A 97 -29.31 8.44 -25.43
CA GLU A 97 -29.89 9.39 -26.38
C GLU A 97 -29.33 10.82 -26.26
N GLN A 98 -28.82 11.16 -25.07
CA GLN A 98 -28.19 12.46 -24.79
C GLN A 98 -26.67 12.41 -24.94
N LEU A 99 -26.06 11.22 -24.84
CA LEU A 99 -24.60 11.02 -25.01
C LEU A 99 -24.20 10.81 -26.48
N PHE A 100 -25.09 10.21 -27.28
CA PHE A 100 -24.83 9.81 -28.66
C PHE A 100 -25.71 10.63 -29.62
N THR A 101 -25.25 11.83 -29.98
CA THR A 101 -26.06 12.81 -30.74
C THR A 101 -25.76 12.84 -32.24
N SER A 102 -24.61 12.33 -32.70
CA SER A 102 -24.25 12.29 -34.13
C SER A 102 -24.63 10.97 -34.82
N ARG A 103 -24.68 10.95 -36.15
CA ARG A 103 -24.97 9.71 -36.92
C ARG A 103 -23.91 8.63 -36.74
N GLU A 104 -22.65 9.02 -36.56
CA GLU A 104 -21.56 8.08 -36.28
C GLU A 104 -21.69 7.50 -34.87
N ASP A 105 -22.15 8.32 -33.91
CA ASP A 105 -22.43 7.91 -32.54
C ASP A 105 -23.50 6.82 -32.46
N LEU A 106 -24.57 6.90 -33.27
CA LEU A 106 -25.65 5.91 -33.25
C LEU A 106 -25.18 4.48 -33.56
N ARG A 107 -24.19 4.31 -34.45
CA ARG A 107 -23.63 2.98 -34.74
C ARG A 107 -22.82 2.44 -33.55
N GLN A 108 -22.05 3.31 -32.90
CA GLN A 108 -21.27 2.95 -31.71
C GLN A 108 -22.21 2.60 -30.54
N GLN A 109 -23.28 3.38 -30.36
CA GLN A 109 -24.34 3.11 -29.39
C GLN A 109 -24.99 1.74 -29.62
N GLN A 110 -25.42 1.45 -30.85
CA GLN A 110 -26.05 0.16 -31.18
C GLN A 110 -25.12 -1.03 -30.93
N ARG A 111 -23.83 -0.89 -31.26
CA ARG A 111 -22.84 -1.93 -30.97
C ARG A 111 -22.71 -2.16 -29.46
N LEU A 112 -22.55 -1.08 -28.69
CA LEU A 112 -22.43 -1.13 -27.24
C LEU A 112 -23.69 -1.76 -26.60
N GLN A 113 -24.88 -1.38 -27.05
CA GLN A 113 -26.15 -1.91 -26.54
C GLN A 113 -26.28 -3.41 -26.77
N ARG A 114 -25.84 -3.94 -27.92
CA ARG A 114 -25.83 -5.40 -28.17
C ARG A 114 -24.88 -6.13 -27.22
N GLN A 115 -23.66 -5.62 -27.05
CA GLN A 115 -22.68 -6.21 -26.14
C GLN A 115 -23.18 -6.19 -24.68
N LEU A 116 -23.85 -5.12 -24.27
CA LEU A 116 -24.47 -5.04 -22.94
C LEU A 116 -25.65 -6.01 -22.79
N ALA A 117 -26.45 -6.19 -23.83
CA ALA A 117 -27.57 -7.14 -23.80
C ALA A 117 -27.11 -8.60 -23.61
N ASP A 118 -25.95 -8.97 -24.17
CA ASP A 118 -25.33 -10.30 -23.94
C ASP A 118 -24.95 -10.53 -22.47
N LEU A 119 -24.77 -9.45 -21.69
CA LEU A 119 -24.53 -9.47 -20.24
C LEU A 119 -25.82 -9.29 -19.42
N GLY A 120 -26.99 -9.28 -20.06
CA GLY A 120 -28.27 -9.02 -19.39
C GLY A 120 -28.51 -7.54 -19.03
N LEU A 121 -27.68 -6.62 -19.53
CA LEU A 121 -27.77 -5.19 -19.27
C LEU A 121 -28.50 -4.47 -20.41
N GLY A 122 -29.59 -3.77 -20.07
CA GLY A 122 -30.44 -3.01 -20.98
C GLY A 122 -30.21 -1.50 -20.87
N ARG A 123 -31.32 -0.76 -20.85
CA ARG A 123 -31.34 0.71 -20.95
C ARG A 123 -30.42 1.35 -19.90
N PHE A 124 -29.55 2.24 -20.37
CA PHE A 124 -28.53 2.93 -19.58
C PHE A 124 -29.04 4.25 -19.01
N LEU A 125 -28.59 4.56 -17.80
CA LEU A 125 -28.63 5.89 -17.20
C LEU A 125 -27.30 6.10 -16.47
N GLY A 126 -26.66 7.25 -16.64
CA GLY A 126 -25.46 7.53 -15.88
C GLY A 126 -25.20 9.00 -15.67
N ALA A 127 -24.37 9.30 -14.68
CA ALA A 127 -23.95 10.64 -14.34
C ALA A 127 -22.45 10.68 -14.13
N LEU A 128 -21.83 11.82 -14.44
CA LEU A 128 -20.41 12.09 -14.20
C LEU A 128 -20.29 13.30 -13.28
N LEU A 129 -19.47 13.22 -12.22
CA LEU A 129 -19.19 14.33 -11.30
C LEU A 129 -17.70 14.60 -11.18
N PRO A 130 -17.27 15.85 -11.03
CA PRO A 130 -15.89 16.16 -10.72
C PRO A 130 -15.61 15.86 -9.23
N ILE A 131 -14.45 15.27 -8.95
CA ILE A 131 -13.94 15.00 -7.58
C ILE A 131 -12.55 15.63 -7.36
N GLY A 132 -12.26 16.72 -8.09
CA GLY A 132 -11.03 17.51 -7.96
C GLY A 132 -9.81 16.93 -8.70
N GLY A 133 -8.87 17.81 -9.05
CA GLY A 133 -7.59 17.42 -9.67
C GLY A 133 -7.72 16.75 -11.04
N GLY A 134 -8.74 17.10 -11.83
CA GLY A 134 -9.01 16.47 -13.14
C GLY A 134 -9.56 15.04 -13.06
N ARG A 135 -9.99 14.59 -11.87
CA ARG A 135 -10.60 13.28 -11.64
C ARG A 135 -12.13 13.41 -11.56
N PHE A 136 -12.79 12.34 -11.95
CA PHE A 136 -14.25 12.26 -12.01
C PHE A 136 -14.77 10.99 -11.34
N MET A 137 -16.01 11.04 -10.88
CA MET A 137 -16.78 9.91 -10.40
C MET A 137 -17.96 9.70 -11.35
N ALA A 138 -18.13 8.49 -11.85
CA ALA A 138 -19.28 8.09 -12.63
C ALA A 138 -20.19 7.17 -11.83
N MET A 139 -21.50 7.40 -11.92
CA MET A 139 -22.53 6.46 -11.50
C MET A 139 -23.22 5.94 -12.76
N VAL A 140 -23.33 4.63 -12.87
CA VAL A 140 -23.91 3.94 -14.04
C VAL A 140 -24.98 3.00 -13.55
N LEU A 141 -26.17 3.08 -14.13
CA LEU A 141 -27.29 2.20 -13.86
C LEU A 141 -27.79 1.58 -15.17
N HIS A 142 -28.23 0.33 -15.08
CA HIS A 142 -28.87 -0.36 -16.19
C HIS A 142 -30.21 -0.97 -15.77
N ARG A 143 -31.20 -0.91 -16.67
CA ARG A 143 -32.38 -1.79 -16.64
C ARG A 143 -31.98 -3.21 -17.10
N PRO A 144 -32.78 -4.25 -16.83
CA PRO A 144 -32.51 -5.57 -17.39
C PRO A 144 -32.64 -5.56 -18.92
N ALA A 145 -31.89 -6.42 -19.61
CA ALA A 145 -31.98 -6.57 -21.06
C ALA A 145 -33.44 -6.88 -21.50
N GLY A 146 -33.87 -6.26 -22.60
CA GLY A 146 -35.25 -6.35 -23.08
C GLY A 146 -36.25 -5.41 -22.40
N ASN A 147 -35.84 -4.71 -21.32
CA ASN A 147 -36.64 -3.63 -20.74
C ASN A 147 -36.16 -2.27 -21.26
N ASP A 148 -36.94 -1.70 -22.18
CA ASP A 148 -36.69 -0.39 -22.78
C ASP A 148 -37.39 0.76 -22.05
N THR A 149 -37.96 0.56 -20.86
CA THR A 149 -38.55 1.66 -20.07
C THR A 149 -37.47 2.61 -19.57
N ALA A 150 -37.69 3.92 -19.74
CA ALA A 150 -36.83 4.95 -19.16
C ALA A 150 -36.96 4.96 -17.63
N PHE A 151 -35.92 5.41 -16.93
CA PHE A 151 -36.02 5.73 -15.52
C PHE A 151 -36.97 6.92 -15.33
N GLY A 152 -37.93 6.79 -14.41
CA GLY A 152 -38.96 7.81 -14.20
C GLY A 152 -38.38 9.11 -13.64
N GLU A 153 -39.12 10.20 -13.77
CA GLU A 153 -38.68 11.50 -13.25
C GLU A 153 -38.44 11.47 -11.74
N ALA A 154 -39.27 10.75 -10.98
CA ALA A 154 -39.09 10.58 -9.53
C ALA A 154 -37.78 9.85 -9.20
N ASP A 155 -37.45 8.78 -9.94
CA ASP A 155 -36.18 8.05 -9.77
C ASP A 155 -34.99 8.95 -10.08
N GLN A 156 -35.06 9.72 -11.18
CA GLN A 156 -33.99 10.63 -11.57
C GLN A 156 -33.80 11.77 -10.57
N GLN A 157 -34.88 12.33 -10.01
CA GLN A 157 -34.81 13.35 -8.95
C GLN A 157 -34.18 12.79 -7.67
N ARG A 158 -34.58 11.58 -7.27
CA ARG A 158 -33.99 10.87 -6.13
C ARG A 158 -32.50 10.63 -6.33
N LEU A 159 -32.11 10.09 -7.49
CA LEU A 159 -30.72 9.85 -7.87
C LEU A 159 -29.91 11.16 -7.87
N ALA A 160 -30.46 12.24 -8.43
CA ALA A 160 -29.80 13.55 -8.44
C ALA A 160 -29.57 14.10 -7.02
N GLY A 161 -30.49 13.85 -6.08
CA GLY A 161 -30.31 14.21 -4.66
C GLY A 161 -29.24 13.37 -3.95
N LEU A 162 -29.08 12.10 -4.32
CA LEU A 162 -28.07 11.21 -3.74
C LEU A 162 -26.67 11.44 -4.34
N LEU A 163 -26.61 11.88 -5.58
CA LEU A 163 -25.37 11.97 -6.36
C LEU A 163 -24.21 12.73 -5.68
N PRO A 164 -24.43 13.90 -5.04
CA PRO A 164 -23.35 14.59 -4.31
C PRO A 164 -22.83 13.79 -3.11
N HIS A 165 -23.70 13.05 -2.42
CA HIS A 165 -23.32 12.20 -1.29
C HIS A 165 -22.47 11.02 -1.73
N PHE A 166 -22.83 10.39 -2.86
CA PHE A 166 -22.01 9.33 -3.47
C PHE A 166 -20.64 9.86 -3.91
N GLY A 167 -20.59 11.03 -4.53
CA GLY A 167 -19.34 11.70 -4.87
C GLY A 167 -18.45 11.93 -3.64
N GLN A 168 -19.01 12.53 -2.59
CA GLN A 168 -18.29 12.82 -1.34
C GLN A 168 -17.81 11.54 -0.63
N ALA A 169 -18.67 10.53 -0.51
CA ALA A 169 -18.31 9.28 0.15
C ALA A 169 -17.22 8.52 -0.62
N ALA A 170 -17.27 8.54 -1.95
CA ALA A 170 -16.24 7.95 -2.78
C ALA A 170 -14.91 8.73 -2.68
N GLU A 171 -14.92 10.06 -2.66
CA GLU A 171 -13.71 10.88 -2.47
C GLU A 171 -13.06 10.63 -1.10
N LEU A 172 -13.87 10.57 -0.03
CA LEU A 172 -13.40 10.23 1.32
C LEU A 172 -12.84 8.81 1.36
N SER A 173 -13.53 7.84 0.76
CA SER A 173 -13.05 6.47 0.65
C SER A 173 -11.72 6.41 -0.11
N LEU A 174 -11.58 7.10 -1.24
CA LEU A 174 -10.34 7.13 -2.01
C LEU A 174 -9.18 7.77 -1.24
N SER A 175 -9.46 8.82 -0.46
CA SER A 175 -8.45 9.49 0.37
C SER A 175 -7.97 8.58 1.50
N VAL A 176 -8.91 8.00 2.27
CA VAL A 176 -8.60 7.08 3.38
C VAL A 176 -7.89 5.81 2.91
N HIS A 177 -8.29 5.24 1.77
CA HIS A 177 -7.70 4.00 1.26
C HIS A 177 -6.40 4.23 0.47
N GLY A 178 -6.25 5.38 -0.19
CA GLY A 178 -5.02 5.77 -0.87
C GLY A 178 -3.86 5.88 0.12
N GLU A 179 -4.10 6.52 1.27
CA GLU A 179 -3.13 6.62 2.36
C GLU A 179 -2.82 5.26 3.01
N ARG A 180 -3.85 4.41 3.23
CA ARG A 180 -3.67 3.06 3.79
C ARG A 180 -2.88 2.10 2.90
N LYS A 181 -2.95 2.21 1.57
CA LYS A 181 -2.21 1.29 0.68
C LYS A 181 -0.70 1.48 0.81
N LEU A 182 -0.24 2.73 0.83
CA LEU A 182 1.18 3.02 1.03
C LEU A 182 1.63 2.58 2.43
N GLU A 183 0.83 2.84 3.46
CA GLU A 183 1.09 2.38 4.83
C GLU A 183 1.23 0.84 4.90
N GLN A 184 0.32 0.10 4.26
CA GLN A 184 0.38 -1.36 4.20
C GLN A 184 1.63 -1.86 3.46
N ILE A 185 1.98 -1.25 2.33
CA ILE A 185 3.19 -1.58 1.59
C ILE A 185 4.43 -1.30 2.44
N LEU A 186 4.49 -0.14 3.10
CA LEU A 186 5.59 0.23 3.99
C LEU A 186 5.69 -0.72 5.18
N SER A 187 4.57 -1.06 5.84
CA SER A 187 4.55 -2.03 6.94
C SER A 187 5.07 -3.39 6.47
N ALA A 188 4.59 -3.90 5.33
CA ALA A 188 5.06 -5.16 4.77
C ALA A 188 6.55 -5.13 4.41
N CYS A 189 7.07 -3.98 3.96
CA CYS A 189 8.50 -3.78 3.74
C CYS A 189 9.29 -3.78 5.06
N LEU A 190 8.80 -3.08 6.08
CA LEU A 190 9.45 -3.00 7.40
C LEU A 190 9.45 -4.35 8.14
N ASP A 191 8.43 -5.19 7.92
CA ASP A 191 8.38 -6.56 8.45
C ASP A 191 9.44 -7.49 7.86
N ARG A 192 10.01 -7.12 6.70
CA ARG A 192 11.11 -7.83 6.04
C ARG A 192 12.46 -7.19 6.30
N TRP A 193 12.49 -6.04 7.00
CA TRP A 193 13.74 -5.40 7.38
C TRP A 193 14.48 -6.25 8.42
N GLN A 194 15.80 -6.17 8.44
CA GLN A 194 16.64 -6.87 9.42
C GLN A 194 16.55 -6.34 10.86
N CYS A 195 16.17 -5.08 11.01
CA CYS A 195 16.21 -4.32 12.25
C CYS A 195 14.83 -4.38 12.89
N GLY A 196 14.79 -4.70 14.19
CA GLY A 196 13.56 -4.55 14.96
C GLY A 196 13.26 -3.07 15.16
N LEU A 197 12.07 -2.64 14.79
CA LEU A 197 11.59 -1.29 15.00
C LEU A 197 10.39 -1.30 15.94
N VAL A 198 10.42 -0.44 16.95
CA VAL A 198 9.30 -0.18 17.86
C VAL A 198 9.06 1.33 17.88
N VAL A 199 7.83 1.75 17.57
CA VAL A 199 7.41 3.14 17.67
C VAL A 199 6.62 3.31 18.96
N CYS A 200 7.06 4.26 19.78
CA CYS A 200 6.40 4.66 21.01
C CYS A 200 5.83 6.07 20.90
N ASP A 201 4.73 6.34 21.59
CA ASP A 201 4.18 7.68 21.79
C ASP A 201 5.01 8.51 22.79
N ALA A 202 4.55 9.74 23.06
CA ALA A 202 5.20 10.68 23.98
C ALA A 202 5.30 10.16 25.43
N ASP A 203 4.42 9.25 25.84
CA ASP A 203 4.42 8.61 27.16
C ASP A 203 5.27 7.32 27.19
N GLY A 204 5.88 6.96 26.07
CA GLY A 204 6.71 5.78 25.93
C GLY A 204 5.92 4.49 25.70
N ARG A 205 4.60 4.57 25.46
CA ARG A 205 3.77 3.40 25.15
C ARG A 205 3.96 3.01 23.70
N VAL A 206 4.08 1.72 23.46
CA VAL A 206 4.26 1.15 22.13
C VAL A 206 2.98 1.31 21.32
N GLN A 207 3.08 2.01 20.19
CA GLN A 207 2.02 2.22 19.21
C GLN A 207 2.11 1.22 18.06
N TRP A 208 3.33 0.83 17.68
CA TRP A 208 3.57 -0.10 16.58
C TRP A 208 4.92 -0.80 16.72
N MET A 209 5.03 -2.00 16.18
CA MET A 209 6.30 -2.72 16.04
C MET A 209 6.29 -3.63 14.81
N ASN A 210 7.41 -3.70 14.09
CA ASN A 210 7.55 -4.63 12.98
C ASN A 210 7.76 -6.07 13.46
N ARG A 211 7.61 -7.03 12.53
CA ARG A 211 7.80 -8.46 12.81
C ARG A 211 9.17 -8.80 13.46
N PRO A 212 10.33 -8.30 12.98
CA PRO A 212 11.61 -8.52 13.63
C PRO A 212 11.66 -8.04 15.09
N ALA A 213 11.04 -6.92 15.44
CA ALA A 213 10.97 -6.46 16.83
C ALA A 213 10.13 -7.43 17.68
N GLN A 214 8.96 -7.85 17.19
CA GLN A 214 8.10 -8.83 17.87
C GLN A 214 8.88 -10.12 18.16
N ASP A 215 9.53 -10.68 17.12
CA ASP A 215 10.30 -11.91 17.22
C ASP A 215 11.47 -11.77 18.23
N ARG A 216 12.18 -10.64 18.21
CA ARG A 216 13.31 -10.39 19.12
C ARG A 216 12.84 -10.24 20.57
N ILE A 217 11.76 -9.50 20.81
CA ILE A 217 11.17 -9.31 22.14
C ILE A 217 10.67 -10.66 22.69
N ALA A 218 10.02 -11.47 21.86
CA ALA A 218 9.48 -12.77 22.28
C ALA A 218 10.56 -13.82 22.58
N ARG A 219 11.67 -13.83 21.82
CA ARG A 219 12.66 -14.92 21.88
C ARG A 219 13.84 -14.66 22.81
N HIS A 220 14.29 -13.40 22.95
CA HIS A 220 15.56 -13.12 23.63
C HIS A 220 15.46 -12.95 25.14
N GLY A 221 14.27 -12.67 25.71
CA GLY A 221 14.09 -12.43 27.15
C GLY A 221 14.71 -11.14 27.71
N ALA A 222 15.63 -10.51 26.98
CA ALA A 222 16.24 -9.22 27.32
C ALA A 222 15.25 -8.05 27.31
N LEU A 223 14.19 -8.15 26.51
CA LEU A 223 13.11 -7.19 26.38
C LEU A 223 11.77 -7.88 26.63
N HIS A 224 10.82 -7.15 27.20
CA HIS A 224 9.45 -7.60 27.36
C HIS A 224 8.48 -6.43 27.25
N LEU A 225 7.27 -6.72 26.76
CA LEU A 225 6.17 -5.77 26.72
C LEU A 225 5.27 -5.99 27.93
N ARG A 226 5.02 -4.94 28.72
CA ARG A 226 4.11 -4.99 29.87
C ARG A 226 3.29 -3.71 29.92
N ASP A 227 1.96 -3.85 30.02
CA ASP A 227 1.01 -2.72 30.08
C ASP A 227 1.18 -1.68 28.94
N GLY A 228 1.60 -2.17 27.76
CA GLY A 228 1.88 -1.36 26.58
C GLY A 228 3.23 -0.64 26.59
N LEU A 229 4.07 -0.85 27.61
CA LEU A 229 5.41 -0.25 27.74
C LEU A 229 6.50 -1.27 27.43
N LEU A 230 7.58 -0.80 26.80
CA LEU A 230 8.77 -1.62 26.53
C LEU A 230 9.71 -1.60 27.73
N HIS A 231 9.99 -2.77 28.29
CA HIS A 231 10.87 -2.95 29.43
C HIS A 231 12.08 -3.80 29.06
N ALA A 232 13.22 -3.48 29.66
CA ALA A 232 14.43 -4.31 29.58
C ALA A 232 14.63 -5.08 30.88
N HIS A 233 15.28 -6.23 30.78
CA HIS A 233 15.76 -7.00 31.91
C HIS A 233 17.14 -6.52 32.39
N GLY A 234 17.43 -6.70 33.69
CA GLY A 234 18.74 -6.41 34.29
C GLY A 234 19.04 -4.91 34.52
N ASP A 235 20.32 -4.60 34.75
CA ASP A 235 20.78 -3.30 35.25
C ASP A 235 20.54 -2.12 34.30
N LYS A 236 20.22 -2.39 33.03
CA LYS A 236 19.91 -1.36 32.03
C LYS A 236 18.42 -0.99 31.96
N ALA A 237 17.55 -1.67 32.71
CA ALA A 237 16.11 -1.42 32.75
C ALA A 237 15.77 0.04 33.05
N ALA A 238 16.41 0.64 34.06
CA ALA A 238 16.18 2.04 34.43
C ALA A 238 16.60 3.01 33.33
N ARG A 239 17.67 2.69 32.59
CA ARG A 239 18.20 3.54 31.51
C ARG A 239 17.32 3.48 30.27
N LEU A 240 16.79 2.32 29.90
CA LEU A 240 15.78 2.21 28.84
C LEU A 240 14.51 2.99 29.22
N ARG A 241 14.01 2.79 30.44
CA ARG A 241 12.83 3.51 30.93
C ARG A 241 13.03 5.02 30.86
N HIS A 242 14.17 5.53 31.32
CA HIS A 242 14.49 6.95 31.23
C HIS A 242 14.50 7.45 29.78
N ALA A 243 15.10 6.69 28.86
CA ALA A 243 15.18 7.07 27.44
C ALA A 243 13.80 7.18 26.76
N LEU A 244 12.80 6.43 27.24
CA LEU A 244 11.42 6.45 26.75
C LEU A 244 10.52 7.47 27.46
N MET A 245 11.02 8.19 28.47
CA MET A 245 10.21 9.21 29.15
C MET A 245 10.07 10.48 28.29
N PRO A 246 8.92 11.18 28.36
CA PRO A 246 8.66 12.39 27.56
C PRO A 246 9.76 13.45 27.69
N ARG A 247 10.32 13.62 28.90
CA ARG A 247 11.44 14.54 29.14
C ARG A 247 12.66 14.17 28.30
N SER A 248 13.07 12.89 28.28
CA SER A 248 14.25 12.47 27.52
C SER A 248 14.02 12.62 26.00
N ILE A 249 12.81 12.32 25.55
CA ILE A 249 12.39 12.52 24.15
C ILE A 249 12.50 14.00 23.76
N ALA A 250 12.03 14.92 24.60
CA ALA A 250 12.09 16.35 24.34
C ALA A 250 13.53 16.90 24.21
N HIS A 251 14.54 16.24 24.79
CA HIS A 251 15.94 16.64 24.63
C HIS A 251 16.52 16.29 23.25
N GLY A 252 15.82 15.48 22.45
CA GLY A 252 16.20 15.16 21.06
C GLY A 252 17.47 14.32 20.90
N ARG A 253 18.04 13.76 21.99
CA ARG A 253 19.27 12.97 21.96
C ARG A 253 19.00 11.48 21.91
N ALA A 254 19.65 10.81 20.96
CA ALA A 254 19.65 9.36 20.85
C ALA A 254 20.29 8.71 22.09
N THR A 255 19.68 7.63 22.59
CA THR A 255 20.24 6.81 23.67
C THR A 255 20.58 5.42 23.14
N PHE A 256 21.83 5.00 23.32
CA PHE A 256 22.30 3.67 22.92
C PHE A 256 22.47 2.76 24.14
N LEU A 257 22.03 1.51 24.02
CA LEU A 257 22.11 0.50 25.07
C LEU A 257 22.60 -0.83 24.51
N THR A 258 23.29 -1.59 25.34
CA THR A 258 23.54 -3.01 25.10
C THR A 258 22.83 -3.77 26.21
N LEU A 259 21.99 -4.73 25.84
CA LEU A 259 21.26 -5.60 26.75
C LEU A 259 21.80 -7.02 26.58
N ASP A 260 22.36 -7.57 27.65
CA ASP A 260 22.80 -8.95 27.69
C ASP A 260 21.74 -9.78 28.42
N HIS A 261 21.35 -10.92 27.84
CA HIS A 261 20.49 -11.90 28.48
C HIS A 261 20.87 -13.31 28.05
N ALA A 262 21.24 -14.15 29.02
CA ALA A 262 21.81 -15.48 28.76
C ALA A 262 22.97 -15.41 27.74
N ALA A 263 22.89 -16.18 26.65
CA ALA A 263 23.90 -16.20 25.58
C ALA A 263 23.66 -15.14 24.49
N HIS A 264 22.65 -14.27 24.65
CA HIS A 264 22.26 -13.31 23.64
C HIS A 264 22.58 -11.87 24.03
N ARG A 265 22.95 -11.08 23.03
CA ARG A 265 23.21 -9.64 23.16
C ARG A 265 22.33 -8.87 22.18
N LEU A 266 21.60 -7.89 22.69
CA LEU A 266 20.87 -6.92 21.89
C LEU A 266 21.51 -5.55 21.98
N HIS A 267 21.59 -4.85 20.85
CA HIS A 267 21.94 -3.45 20.75
C HIS A 267 20.68 -2.65 20.46
N LEU A 268 20.46 -1.61 21.26
CA LEU A 268 19.31 -0.72 21.12
C LEU A 268 19.79 0.70 20.82
N ALA A 269 19.04 1.38 19.96
CA ALA A 269 19.09 2.81 19.79
C ALA A 269 17.69 3.39 19.97
N VAL A 270 17.51 4.23 20.98
CA VAL A 270 16.27 4.97 21.24
C VAL A 270 16.45 6.36 20.64
N GLN A 271 15.81 6.58 19.50
CA GLN A 271 15.83 7.84 18.77
C GLN A 271 14.56 8.63 19.11
N PRO A 272 14.66 9.81 19.71
CA PRO A 272 13.50 10.68 19.86
C PRO A 272 12.92 11.05 18.50
N LEU A 273 11.61 10.91 18.36
CA LEU A 273 10.86 11.44 17.23
C LEU A 273 10.50 12.88 17.60
N THR A 274 11.22 13.83 17.02
CA THR A 274 10.83 15.23 17.08
C THR A 274 9.66 15.45 16.15
N ARG A 275 8.80 16.40 16.51
CA ARG A 275 7.56 16.71 15.79
C ARG A 275 7.81 16.76 14.28
N VAL A 276 7.13 15.91 13.54
CA VAL A 276 7.08 15.97 12.08
C VAL A 276 6.07 17.05 11.72
N ASP A 277 6.46 18.00 10.88
CA ASP A 277 5.57 19.06 10.42
C ASP A 277 4.29 18.47 9.81
N GLY A 278 3.13 18.92 10.27
CA GLY A 278 1.82 18.43 9.81
C GLY A 278 1.22 17.26 10.61
N ILE A 279 1.93 16.68 11.59
CA ILE A 279 1.39 15.64 12.47
C ILE A 279 1.23 16.21 13.90
N ALA A 280 -0.03 16.41 14.34
CA ALA A 280 -0.32 16.73 15.74
C ALA A 280 0.11 15.55 16.64
N ASP A 281 0.65 15.83 17.83
CA ASP A 281 1.19 14.82 18.76
C ASP A 281 2.34 13.92 18.25
N ALA A 282 3.12 14.36 17.26
CA ALA A 282 4.31 13.64 16.78
C ALA A 282 5.51 13.56 17.76
N GLY A 283 5.28 13.69 19.06
CA GLY A 283 6.27 13.40 20.09
C GLY A 283 6.30 11.89 20.38
N GLY A 284 7.49 11.31 20.47
CA GLY A 284 7.63 9.90 20.77
C GLY A 284 9.06 9.38 20.63
N ALA A 285 9.21 8.07 20.53
CA ALA A 285 10.52 7.46 20.33
C ALA A 285 10.46 6.31 19.32
N LEU A 286 11.48 6.22 18.46
CA LEU A 286 11.77 5.05 17.66
C LEU A 286 12.86 4.24 18.36
N VAL A 287 12.54 3.01 18.76
CA VAL A 287 13.51 2.05 19.27
C VAL A 287 13.93 1.12 18.13
N MET A 288 15.22 1.15 17.80
CA MET A 288 15.86 0.21 16.89
C MET A 288 16.51 -0.91 17.70
N ILE A 289 16.34 -2.16 17.27
CA ILE A 289 16.81 -3.37 17.95
C ILE A 289 17.60 -4.22 16.96
N SER A 290 18.87 -4.47 17.25
CA SER A 290 19.71 -5.44 16.54
C SER A 290 20.37 -6.41 17.53
N ASP A 291 20.82 -7.57 17.06
CA ASP A 291 21.45 -8.64 17.87
C ASP A 291 22.93 -8.83 17.50
N GLY A 292 23.51 -7.87 16.78
CA GLY A 292 24.89 -7.92 16.30
C GLY A 292 25.12 -8.87 15.12
N ASN A 293 24.12 -9.66 14.73
CA ASN A 293 24.16 -10.49 13.52
C ASN A 293 23.60 -9.69 12.33
N LEU A 294 24.26 -9.81 11.17
CA LEU A 294 23.64 -9.42 9.91
C LEU A 294 22.46 -10.38 9.67
N ALA A 295 21.23 -9.86 9.69
CA ALA A 295 20.07 -10.73 9.55
C ALA A 295 19.84 -11.02 8.05
N GLY A 296 20.56 -12.00 7.53
CA GLY A 296 20.40 -12.47 6.15
C GLY A 296 21.69 -12.36 5.35
N GLU A 297 21.88 -13.34 4.47
CA GLU A 297 23.01 -13.41 3.54
C GLU A 297 22.88 -12.26 2.52
N ILE A 298 23.96 -11.50 2.29
CA ILE A 298 23.95 -10.50 1.23
C ILE A 298 23.93 -11.27 -0.10
N PRO A 299 22.92 -11.10 -0.97
CA PRO A 299 22.81 -11.91 -2.17
C PRO A 299 24.03 -11.73 -3.08
N ALA A 300 24.70 -12.83 -3.43
CA ALA A 300 25.86 -12.78 -4.34
C ALA A 300 25.49 -12.12 -5.68
N ALA A 301 24.27 -12.34 -6.19
CA ALA A 301 23.79 -11.68 -7.40
C ALA A 301 23.72 -10.15 -7.29
N ALA A 302 23.38 -9.61 -6.12
CA ALA A 302 23.36 -8.17 -5.88
C ALA A 302 24.79 -7.59 -5.88
N LEU A 303 25.76 -8.31 -5.29
CA LEU A 303 27.16 -7.91 -5.32
C LEU A 303 27.76 -7.97 -6.73
N ALA A 304 27.41 -9.00 -7.51
CA ALA A 304 27.80 -9.10 -8.91
C ALA A 304 27.33 -7.89 -9.72
N ALA A 305 26.05 -7.51 -9.57
CA ALA A 305 25.46 -6.39 -10.30
C ALA A 305 26.01 -5.01 -9.87
N LEU A 306 26.36 -4.82 -8.60
CA LEU A 306 26.84 -3.53 -8.08
C LEU A 306 28.35 -3.31 -8.28
N PHE A 307 29.13 -4.38 -8.38
CA PHE A 307 30.59 -4.33 -8.34
C PHE A 307 31.28 -5.07 -9.49
N ASP A 308 30.51 -5.49 -10.51
CA ASP A 308 30.99 -6.25 -11.68
C ASP A 308 31.83 -7.49 -11.30
N LEU A 309 31.42 -8.13 -10.21
CA LEU A 309 32.07 -9.34 -9.69
C LEU A 309 31.51 -10.58 -10.40
N THR A 310 32.37 -11.55 -10.61
CA THR A 310 31.95 -12.90 -10.99
C THR A 310 31.17 -13.56 -9.85
N GLU A 311 30.50 -14.67 -10.14
CA GLU A 311 29.76 -15.43 -9.14
C GLU A 311 30.65 -15.90 -7.98
N ALA A 312 31.85 -16.41 -8.27
CA ALA A 312 32.77 -16.89 -7.24
C ALA A 312 33.30 -15.74 -6.36
N GLU A 313 33.63 -14.61 -6.97
CA GLU A 313 34.05 -13.38 -6.29
C GLU A 313 32.95 -12.81 -5.39
N SER A 314 31.70 -12.82 -5.88
CA SER A 314 30.54 -12.34 -5.13
C SER A 314 30.21 -13.22 -3.93
N ARG A 315 30.29 -14.54 -4.08
CA ARG A 315 30.13 -15.49 -2.97
C ARG A 315 31.22 -15.30 -1.91
N LEU A 316 32.46 -15.04 -2.31
CA LEU A 316 33.55 -14.71 -1.38
C LEU A 316 33.27 -13.41 -0.64
N ALA A 317 32.90 -12.33 -1.35
CA ALA A 317 32.60 -11.04 -0.74
C ALA A 317 31.43 -11.12 0.26
N SER A 318 30.37 -11.87 -0.07
CA SER A 318 29.24 -12.09 0.84
C SER A 318 29.67 -12.86 2.09
N ALA A 319 30.38 -13.98 1.94
CA ALA A 319 30.90 -14.77 3.06
C ALA A 319 31.78 -13.96 4.01
N LEU A 320 32.68 -13.13 3.47
CA LEU A 320 33.53 -12.25 4.27
C LEU A 320 32.74 -11.23 5.10
N VAL A 321 31.65 -10.70 4.55
CA VAL A 321 30.79 -9.75 5.27
C VAL A 321 29.97 -10.46 6.35
N GLN A 322 29.61 -11.74 6.13
CA GLN A 322 29.00 -12.60 7.16
C GLN A 322 29.98 -13.06 8.25
N GLY A 323 31.25 -12.64 8.18
CA GLY A 323 32.25 -12.91 9.21
C GLY A 323 33.08 -14.17 8.99
N ASP A 324 32.96 -14.83 7.83
CA ASP A 324 33.84 -15.96 7.50
C ASP A 324 35.29 -15.50 7.30
N THR A 325 36.22 -16.31 7.79
CA THR A 325 37.64 -16.22 7.41
C THR A 325 37.88 -16.81 6.02
N LEU A 326 39.00 -16.45 5.39
CA LEU A 326 39.36 -16.99 4.08
C LEU A 326 39.58 -18.52 4.14
N GLU A 327 40.10 -19.02 5.25
CA GLU A 327 40.34 -20.43 5.52
C GLU A 327 39.01 -21.19 5.65
N GLN A 328 38.05 -20.66 6.42
CA GLN A 328 36.72 -21.25 6.54
C GLN A 328 35.99 -21.28 5.18
N TYR A 329 36.08 -20.19 4.40
CA TYR A 329 35.51 -20.15 3.06
C TYR A 329 36.18 -21.16 2.13
N ALA A 330 37.52 -21.25 2.13
CA ALA A 330 38.28 -22.21 1.33
C ALA A 330 37.86 -23.66 1.63
N GLN A 331 37.80 -24.01 2.92
CA GLN A 331 37.39 -25.33 3.39
C GLN A 331 35.95 -25.66 2.96
N ARG A 332 35.00 -24.75 3.20
CA ARG A 332 33.59 -24.96 2.83
C ARG A 332 33.37 -25.07 1.32
N ARG A 333 34.20 -24.41 0.52
CA ARG A 333 34.13 -24.44 -0.95
C ARG A 333 34.96 -25.55 -1.60
N GLY A 334 35.77 -26.29 -0.83
CA GLY A 334 36.64 -27.34 -1.36
C GLY A 334 37.75 -26.82 -2.27
N VAL A 335 38.24 -25.60 -2.05
CA VAL A 335 39.31 -24.97 -2.86
C VAL A 335 40.51 -24.64 -2.00
N SER A 336 41.68 -24.46 -2.63
CA SER A 336 42.89 -24.07 -1.90
C SER A 336 42.79 -22.65 -1.35
N ILE A 337 43.45 -22.39 -0.22
CA ILE A 337 43.57 -21.03 0.33
C ILE A 337 44.26 -20.08 -0.66
N GLY A 338 45.18 -20.58 -1.49
CA GLY A 338 45.82 -19.81 -2.56
C GLY A 338 44.83 -19.30 -3.61
N THR A 339 43.88 -20.15 -3.99
CA THR A 339 42.77 -19.79 -4.90
C THR A 339 41.89 -18.70 -4.30
N VAL A 340 41.53 -18.81 -3.02
CA VAL A 340 40.72 -17.80 -2.32
C VAL A 340 41.46 -16.47 -2.18
N ARG A 341 42.77 -16.49 -1.88
CA ARG A 341 43.60 -15.27 -1.84
C ARG A 341 43.70 -14.60 -3.20
N TYR A 342 43.79 -15.38 -4.28
CA TYR A 342 43.74 -14.86 -5.64
C TYR A 342 42.38 -14.21 -5.94
N GLN A 343 41.27 -14.88 -5.61
CA GLN A 343 39.92 -14.31 -5.75
C GLN A 343 39.77 -13.01 -4.96
N LEU A 344 40.24 -12.95 -3.71
CA LEU A 344 40.23 -11.72 -2.91
C LEU A 344 41.00 -10.58 -3.60
N LYS A 345 42.18 -10.87 -4.16
CA LYS A 345 42.96 -9.87 -4.92
C LYS A 345 42.18 -9.34 -6.11
N GLN A 346 41.46 -10.20 -6.84
CA GLN A 346 40.62 -9.79 -7.97
C GLN A 346 39.43 -8.94 -7.50
N VAL A 347 38.74 -9.36 -6.43
CA VAL A 347 37.65 -8.57 -5.83
C VAL A 347 38.15 -7.18 -5.47
N LEU A 348 39.25 -7.09 -4.70
CA LEU A 348 39.84 -5.82 -4.27
C LEU A 348 40.17 -4.90 -5.46
N SER A 349 40.75 -5.47 -6.52
CA SER A 349 41.05 -4.72 -7.75
C SER A 349 39.78 -4.21 -8.43
N LYS A 350 38.76 -5.04 -8.59
CA LYS A 350 37.49 -4.68 -9.24
C LYS A 350 36.68 -3.66 -8.44
N THR A 351 36.72 -3.76 -7.11
CA THR A 351 36.03 -2.82 -6.22
C THR A 351 36.82 -1.54 -5.95
N GLY A 352 38.05 -1.41 -6.46
CA GLY A 352 38.91 -0.25 -6.22
C GLY A 352 39.28 -0.07 -4.74
N THR A 353 39.46 -1.18 -4.02
CA THR A 353 39.79 -1.20 -2.59
C THR A 353 41.13 -1.89 -2.39
N ASN A 354 41.89 -1.46 -1.38
CA ASN A 354 43.24 -1.99 -1.15
C ASN A 354 43.32 -2.97 0.02
N ARG A 355 42.27 -3.01 0.87
CA ARG A 355 42.21 -3.85 2.08
C ARG A 355 40.86 -4.55 2.20
N GLN A 356 40.85 -5.74 2.79
CA GLN A 356 39.61 -6.47 3.06
C GLN A 356 38.60 -5.64 3.87
N SER A 357 39.06 -4.88 4.87
CA SER A 357 38.18 -4.00 5.65
C SER A 357 37.55 -2.88 4.84
N GLU A 358 38.24 -2.36 3.81
CA GLU A 358 37.69 -1.36 2.90
C GLU A 358 36.61 -1.96 2.00
N LEU A 359 36.83 -3.18 1.50
CA LEU A 359 35.82 -3.96 0.78
C LEU A 359 34.58 -4.18 1.64
N MET A 360 34.77 -4.68 2.88
CA MET A 360 33.66 -4.93 3.81
C MET A 360 32.85 -3.65 4.08
N ARG A 361 33.52 -2.52 4.33
CA ARG A 361 32.86 -1.21 4.48
C ARG A 361 32.05 -0.85 3.23
N LYS A 362 32.65 -1.00 2.04
CA LYS A 362 31.98 -0.66 0.77
C LYS A 362 30.74 -1.53 0.52
N VAL A 363 30.80 -2.81 0.86
CA VAL A 363 29.65 -3.72 0.78
C VAL A 363 28.58 -3.34 1.81
N LEU A 364 28.95 -3.12 3.07
CA LEU A 364 28.01 -2.76 4.14
C LEU A 364 27.30 -1.42 3.93
N CYS A 365 27.94 -0.48 3.22
CA CYS A 365 27.32 0.79 2.83
C CYS A 365 26.50 0.70 1.52
N SER A 366 26.49 -0.45 0.84
CA SER A 366 25.80 -0.60 -0.45
C SER A 366 24.31 -0.92 -0.29
N ALA A 367 23.54 -0.69 -1.34
CA ALA A 367 22.12 -1.07 -1.39
C ALA A 367 21.91 -2.58 -1.17
N ALA A 368 22.87 -3.43 -1.54
CA ALA A 368 22.80 -4.88 -1.31
C ALA A 368 22.74 -5.24 0.18
N ALA A 369 23.47 -4.52 1.04
CA ALA A 369 23.43 -4.74 2.48
C ALA A 369 22.11 -4.29 3.11
N HIS A 370 21.57 -3.14 2.67
CA HIS A 370 20.28 -2.64 3.16
C HIS A 370 19.09 -3.48 2.67
N ALA A 371 19.21 -4.11 1.49
CA ALA A 371 18.15 -4.91 0.87
C ALA A 371 18.17 -6.40 1.26
N ALA A 372 19.19 -6.88 2.00
CA ALA A 372 19.39 -8.31 2.24
C ALA A 372 18.24 -9.01 3.01
N GLY A 373 17.34 -8.26 3.67
CA GLY A 373 16.10 -8.81 4.28
C GLY A 373 14.92 -9.03 3.31
N PHE A 374 14.98 -8.46 2.10
CA PHE A 374 13.86 -8.42 1.15
C PHE A 374 13.80 -9.59 0.15
N GLN A 375 14.67 -10.61 0.23
CA GLN A 375 14.73 -11.68 -0.78
C GLN A 375 14.31 -13.07 -0.31
N SER A 376 14.09 -13.28 0.99
CA SER A 376 13.74 -14.60 1.56
C SER A 376 12.32 -15.11 1.30
N ALA A 377 11.52 -14.46 0.43
CA ALA A 377 10.12 -14.84 0.16
C ALA A 377 9.83 -15.32 -1.27
N SER A 378 10.81 -15.37 -2.17
CA SER A 378 10.60 -15.84 -3.55
C SER A 378 11.06 -17.28 -3.76
N MET A 379 10.67 -18.20 -2.88
CA MET A 379 10.69 -19.64 -3.14
C MET A 379 9.68 -20.32 -2.21
N HIS A 380 8.40 -20.35 -2.59
CA HIS A 380 7.47 -21.47 -2.36
C HIS A 380 6.24 -21.33 -3.25
#